data_AF-A0ABD1UL03-F1
#
_entry.id   AF-A0ABD1UL03-F1
#
_cell.length_a   1.000
_cell.length_b   1.000
_cell.length_c   1.000
_cell.angle_alpha   90.00
_cell.angle_beta   90.00
_cell.angle_gamma   90.00
#
_symmetry.space_group_name_H-M   'P 1'
#
loop_
_entity.id
_entity.type
_entity.pdbx_description
1 polymer ?
#
loop_
_entity_poly.entity_id
_entity_poly.type
_entity_poly.pdbx_seq_one_letter_code
_entity_poly.pdbx_strand_id
1 'polypeptide(L)'
;MASRCQCCSEIETIHHVFIDSPVAHQVWQHFSAIFGILLKVGEILQHIFQTWRFSGQFIKGGHIRTIIPLLVLWFIWIARNDVKHRRIGMEPSRIIWRVHHTIFFTAYEQTVSVCALAWGP
;
A
#
# COMPACT_ATOMS: atom_id res chain seq x y z
N MET A 1 6.50 -25.83 -8.99
CA MET A 1 5.80 -26.10 -7.71
C MET A 1 5.29 -24.79 -7.19
N ALA A 2 3.97 -24.56 -7.16
CA ALA A 2 3.42 -23.34 -6.60
C ALA A 2 3.35 -23.48 -5.07
N SER A 3 3.97 -22.56 -4.33
CA SER A 3 3.83 -22.51 -2.87
C SER A 3 2.40 -22.12 -2.48
N ARG A 4 1.93 -22.54 -1.32
CA ARG A 4 0.67 -22.03 -0.73
C ARG A 4 0.89 -20.63 -0.17
N CYS A 5 -0.14 -19.76 -0.20
CA CYS A 5 -0.08 -18.49 0.53
C CYS A 5 0.22 -18.79 1.99
N GLN A 6 0.99 -17.92 2.63
CA GLN A 6 1.21 -18.02 4.06
C GLN A 6 0.13 -17.30 4.88
N CYS A 7 -0.77 -16.61 4.18
CA CYS A 7 -1.90 -15.86 4.71
C CYS A 7 -3.20 -16.68 4.76
N CYS A 8 -3.35 -17.64 3.86
CA CYS A 8 -4.55 -18.47 3.66
C CYS A 8 -4.16 -19.77 2.95
N SER A 9 -5.11 -20.67 2.69
CA SER A 9 -4.83 -21.98 2.09
C SER A 9 -4.76 -21.99 0.55
N GLU A 10 -4.86 -20.84 -0.11
CA GLU A 10 -4.84 -20.70 -1.57
C GLU A 10 -3.44 -20.82 -2.18
N ILE A 11 -3.37 -20.96 -3.50
CA ILE A 11 -2.10 -20.99 -4.24
C ILE A 11 -1.49 -19.57 -4.25
N GLU A 12 -0.21 -19.48 -3.88
CA GLU A 12 0.53 -18.22 -3.91
C GLU A 12 0.83 -17.82 -5.36
N THR A 13 0.15 -16.78 -5.83
CA THR A 13 0.47 -16.08 -7.08
C THR A 13 0.74 -14.60 -6.78
N ILE A 14 1.40 -13.89 -7.69
CA ILE A 14 1.64 -12.44 -7.54
C ILE A 14 0.30 -11.72 -7.36
N HIS A 15 -0.66 -12.02 -8.22
CA HIS A 15 -1.99 -11.41 -8.18
C HIS A 15 -2.71 -11.73 -6.85
N HIS A 16 -2.66 -12.98 -6.40
CA HIS A 16 -3.22 -13.36 -5.11
C HIS A 16 -2.57 -12.61 -3.93
N VAL A 17 -1.24 -12.61 -3.84
CA VAL A 17 -0.52 -11.97 -2.72
C VAL A 17 -0.84 -10.48 -2.63
N PHE A 18 -0.86 -9.79 -3.77
CA PHE A 18 -1.00 -8.34 -3.79
C PHE A 18 -2.44 -7.82 -3.89
N ILE A 19 -3.41 -8.65 -4.30
CA ILE A 19 -4.79 -8.22 -4.55
C ILE A 19 -5.80 -9.11 -3.84
N ASP A 20 -5.86 -10.39 -4.19
CA ASP A 20 -7.00 -11.24 -3.78
C ASP A 20 -6.87 -11.82 -2.37
N SER A 21 -5.68 -11.82 -1.78
CA SER A 21 -5.49 -12.37 -0.45
C SER A 21 -6.34 -11.62 0.58
N PRO A 22 -6.87 -12.31 1.62
CA PRO A 22 -7.68 -11.66 2.65
C PRO A 22 -7.00 -10.47 3.32
N VAL A 23 -5.66 -10.53 3.41
CA VAL A 23 -4.85 -9.45 3.97
C VAL A 23 -4.73 -8.28 3.00
N ALA A 24 -4.42 -8.54 1.72
CA ALA A 24 -4.38 -7.49 0.72
C ALA A 24 -5.71 -6.76 0.60
N HIS A 25 -6.82 -7.50 0.59
CA HIS A 25 -8.17 -6.94 0.49
C HIS A 25 -8.46 -5.95 1.63
N GLN A 26 -8.15 -6.32 2.88
CA GLN A 26 -8.34 -5.44 4.03
C GLN A 26 -7.49 -4.17 3.95
N VAL A 27 -6.23 -4.28 3.52
CA VAL A 27 -5.34 -3.13 3.37
C VAL A 27 -5.83 -2.20 2.27
N TRP A 28 -6.20 -2.74 1.10
CA TRP A 28 -6.73 -1.96 -0.02
C TRP A 28 -8.04 -1.27 0.35
N GLN A 29 -8.97 -1.99 0.99
CA GLN A 29 -10.24 -1.45 1.45
C GLN A 29 -10.05 -0.32 2.46
N HIS A 30 -9.11 -0.45 3.40
CA HIS A 30 -8.79 0.59 4.37
C HIS A 30 -8.39 1.90 3.69
N PHE A 31 -7.41 1.84 2.78
CA PHE A 31 -6.92 3.03 2.11
C PHE A 31 -7.91 3.56 1.08
N SER A 32 -8.59 2.69 0.32
CA SER A 32 -9.57 3.15 -0.66
C SER A 32 -10.75 3.87 0.02
N ALA A 33 -11.21 3.40 1.19
CA ALA A 33 -12.24 4.05 1.98
C ALA A 33 -11.85 5.47 2.41
N ILE A 34 -10.61 5.68 2.87
CA ILE A 34 -10.10 7.01 3.27
C ILE A 34 -10.18 8.02 2.11
N PHE A 35 -9.91 7.56 0.88
CA PHE A 35 -9.87 8.42 -0.30
C PHE A 35 -11.16 8.45 -1.11
N GLY A 36 -12.21 7.73 -0.67
CA GLY A 36 -13.46 7.60 -1.42
C GLY A 36 -13.29 6.87 -2.77
N ILE A 37 -12.31 5.97 -2.86
CA ILE A 37 -12.01 5.19 -4.06
C ILE A 37 -12.75 3.86 -4.00
N LEU A 38 -13.48 3.54 -5.07
CA LEU A 38 -14.13 2.25 -5.23
C LEU A 38 -13.23 1.30 -6.03
N LEU A 39 -12.62 0.34 -5.36
CA LEU A 39 -11.88 -0.76 -5.99
C LEU A 39 -12.84 -1.93 -6.25
N LYS A 40 -12.76 -2.54 -7.43
CA LYS A 40 -13.60 -3.69 -7.77
C LYS A 40 -12.91 -4.99 -7.40
N VAL A 41 -13.69 -5.97 -6.95
CA VAL A 41 -13.20 -7.33 -6.71
C VAL A 41 -12.72 -7.93 -8.03
N GLY A 42 -11.54 -8.57 -8.03
CA GLY A 42 -10.94 -9.17 -9.22
C GLY A 42 -10.25 -8.19 -10.17
N GLU A 43 -9.99 -6.95 -9.74
CA GLU A 43 -9.15 -6.04 -10.53
C GLU A 43 -7.73 -6.58 -10.69
N ILE A 44 -7.08 -6.22 -11.79
CA ILE A 44 -5.65 -6.43 -11.98
C ILE A 44 -4.88 -5.23 -11.40
N LEU A 45 -3.60 -5.44 -11.06
CA LEU A 45 -2.75 -4.40 -10.48
C LEU A 45 -2.79 -3.11 -11.31
N GLN A 46 -2.73 -3.23 -12.64
CA GLN A 46 -2.77 -2.08 -13.55
C GLN A 46 -4.03 -1.23 -13.37
N HIS A 47 -5.21 -1.85 -13.19
CA HIS A 47 -6.46 -1.12 -12.98
C HIS A 47 -6.47 -0.43 -11.62
N ILE A 48 -5.97 -1.08 -10.56
CA ILE A 48 -5.81 -0.44 -9.24
C ILE A 48 -4.97 0.83 -9.39
N PHE A 49 -3.80 0.75 -10.03
CA PHE A 49 -2.96 1.92 -10.24
C PHE A 49 -3.65 3.03 -11.05
N GLN A 50 -4.38 2.69 -12.11
CA GLN A 50 -5.12 3.67 -12.92
C GLN A 50 -6.22 4.34 -12.09
N THR A 51 -7.03 3.56 -11.37
CA THR A 51 -8.08 4.08 -10.49
C THR A 51 -7.51 5.05 -9.46
N TRP A 52 -6.39 4.70 -8.83
CA TRP A 52 -5.70 5.59 -7.90
C TRP A 52 -5.14 6.85 -8.58
N ARG A 53 -4.53 6.71 -9.77
CA ARG A 53 -3.94 7.80 -10.57
C ARG A 53 -4.98 8.81 -11.04
N PHE A 54 -6.22 8.39 -11.32
CA PHE A 54 -7.31 9.21 -11.85
C PHE A 54 -8.41 9.52 -10.82
N SER A 55 -8.26 9.10 -9.56
CA SER A 55 -9.23 9.31 -8.48
C SER A 55 -9.46 10.77 -8.05
N GLY A 56 -8.81 11.77 -8.67
CA GLY A 56 -8.92 13.17 -8.26
C GLY A 56 -8.66 14.16 -9.39
N GLN A 57 -9.30 15.34 -9.29
CA GLN A 57 -9.26 16.40 -10.30
C GLN A 57 -7.87 17.06 -10.46
N PHE A 58 -6.96 16.92 -9.49
CA PHE A 58 -5.63 17.55 -9.50
C PHE A 58 -4.52 16.64 -8.94
N ILE A 59 -4.32 15.45 -9.52
CA ILE A 59 -3.19 14.59 -9.17
C ILE A 59 -1.94 15.03 -9.94
N LYS A 60 -1.26 16.09 -9.43
CA LYS A 60 0.11 16.44 -9.85
C LYS A 60 1.07 15.31 -9.48
N GLY A 61 2.20 15.20 -10.19
CA GLY A 61 3.29 14.31 -9.80
C GLY A 61 3.76 14.63 -8.38
N GLY A 62 3.87 13.62 -7.52
CA GLY A 62 4.24 13.79 -6.10
C GLY A 62 3.07 13.89 -5.12
N HIS A 63 1.82 13.83 -5.58
CA HIS A 63 0.66 13.80 -4.68
C HIS A 63 0.64 12.49 -3.86
N ILE A 64 0.27 12.57 -2.58
CA ILE A 64 0.17 11.41 -1.67
C ILE A 64 -0.63 10.22 -2.26
N ARG A 65 -1.64 10.50 -3.10
CA ARG A 65 -2.42 9.47 -3.79
C ARG A 65 -1.62 8.61 -4.77
N THR A 66 -0.51 9.10 -5.33
CA THR A 66 0.35 8.29 -6.22
C THR A 66 1.33 7.41 -5.45
N ILE A 67 1.71 7.80 -4.22
CA ILE A 67 2.66 7.02 -3.41
C ILE A 67 1.97 5.90 -2.62
N ILE A 68 0.69 6.06 -2.25
CA ILE A 68 -0.05 5.06 -1.47
C ILE A 68 -0.06 3.67 -2.11
N PRO A 69 -0.42 3.49 -3.40
CA PRO A 69 -0.40 2.16 -4.01
C PRO A 69 0.98 1.50 -3.97
N LEU A 70 2.05 2.30 -4.13
CA LEU A 70 3.43 1.81 -4.06
C LEU A 70 3.79 1.35 -2.64
N LEU A 71 3.42 2.12 -1.62
CA LEU A 71 3.64 1.77 -0.22
C LEU A 71 2.85 0.53 0.18
N VAL A 72 1.59 0.42 -0.24
CA VAL A 72 0.75 -0.77 0.02
C VAL A 72 1.42 -2.02 -0.54
N LEU A 73 1.84 -2.01 -1.81
CA LEU A 73 2.53 -3.14 -2.42
C LEU A 73 3.85 -3.46 -1.70
N TRP A 74 4.64 -2.43 -1.40
CA TRP A 74 5.91 -2.60 -0.69
C TRP A 74 5.73 -3.26 0.67
N PHE A 75 4.77 -2.81 1.48
CA PHE A 75 4.56 -3.37 2.81
C PHE A 75 3.85 -4.73 2.81
N ILE A 76 3.00 -5.02 1.82
CA ILE A 76 2.50 -6.38 1.58
C ILE A 76 3.66 -7.32 1.23
N TRP A 77 4.56 -6.90 0.34
CA TRP A 77 5.75 -7.66 -0.02
C TRP A 77 6.66 -7.95 1.19
N ILE A 78 6.93 -6.92 2.01
CA ILE A 78 7.68 -7.08 3.26
C ILE A 78 6.98 -8.09 4.17
N ALA A 79 5.67 -7.94 4.40
CA ALA A 79 4.93 -8.81 5.30
C ALA A 79 4.97 -10.28 4.82
N ARG A 80 4.82 -10.51 3.50
CA ARG A 80 4.96 -11.85 2.92
C ARG A 80 6.36 -12.43 3.12
N ASN A 81 7.41 -11.63 2.97
CA ASN A 81 8.79 -12.06 3.19
C ASN A 81 9.11 -12.30 4.67
N ASP A 82 8.54 -11.49 5.58
CA ASP A 82 8.63 -11.68 7.02
C ASP A 82 8.04 -13.05 7.42
N VAL A 83 6.92 -13.47 6.82
CA VAL A 83 6.39 -14.83 7.07
C VAL A 83 7.34 -15.90 6.56
N LYS A 84 7.83 -15.75 5.32
CA LYS A 84 8.68 -16.75 4.67
C LYS A 84 10.02 -16.96 5.35
N HIS A 85 10.65 -15.89 5.83
CA HIS A 85 12.03 -15.92 6.32
C HIS A 85 12.16 -15.76 7.83
N ARG A 86 11.15 -15.16 8.49
CA ARG A 86 11.18 -14.84 9.92
C ARG A 86 10.04 -15.48 10.71
N ARG A 87 9.12 -16.19 10.04
CA ARG A 87 7.93 -16.84 10.64
C ARG A 87 7.03 -15.85 11.40
N ILE A 88 7.07 -14.59 11.00
CA ILE A 88 6.22 -13.53 11.55
C ILE A 88 4.94 -13.51 10.73
N GLY A 89 3.78 -13.69 11.37
CA GLY A 89 2.48 -13.74 10.67
C GLY A 89 2.15 -12.46 9.87
N MET A 90 1.32 -12.63 8.83
CA MET A 90 0.87 -11.53 7.99
C MET A 90 -0.38 -10.87 8.59
N GLU A 91 -0.21 -9.74 9.26
CA GLU A 91 -1.30 -9.00 9.90
C GLU A 91 -1.66 -7.72 9.13
N PRO A 92 -2.94 -7.53 8.71
CA PRO A 92 -3.36 -6.34 7.98
C PRO A 92 -3.11 -5.03 8.75
N SER A 93 -3.43 -4.99 10.03
CA SER A 93 -3.28 -3.80 10.88
C SER A 93 -1.84 -3.31 10.93
N ARG A 94 -0.87 -4.23 10.99
CA ARG A 94 0.56 -3.90 10.97
C ARG A 94 1.00 -3.30 9.64
N ILE A 95 0.47 -3.80 8.52
CA ILE A 95 0.74 -3.25 7.19
C ILE A 95 0.15 -1.84 7.08
N ILE A 96 -1.11 -1.67 7.50
CA ILE A 96 -1.81 -0.37 7.52
C ILE A 96 -1.01 0.64 8.36
N TRP A 97 -0.60 0.26 9.57
CA TRP A 97 0.19 1.11 10.46
C TRP A 97 1.52 1.52 9.81
N ARG A 98 2.24 0.58 9.17
CA ARG A 98 3.50 0.88 8.48
C ARG A 98 3.30 1.87 7.33
N VAL A 99 2.25 1.70 6.52
CA VAL A 99 1.92 2.64 5.43
C VAL A 99 1.62 4.03 5.99
N HIS A 100 0.76 4.14 7.02
CA HIS A 100 0.46 5.43 7.68
C HIS A 100 1.72 6.08 8.23
N HIS A 101 2.51 5.33 9.00
CA HIS A 101 3.73 5.85 9.60
C HIS A 101 4.69 6.40 8.54
N THR A 102 4.88 5.70 7.42
CA THR A 102 5.72 6.18 6.31
C THR A 102 5.15 7.43 5.64
N ILE A 103 3.83 7.51 5.48
CA ILE A 103 3.18 8.70 4.93
C ILE A 103 3.37 9.90 5.87
N PHE A 104 3.11 9.74 7.17
CA PHE A 104 3.26 10.81 8.15
C PHE A 104 4.70 11.29 8.24
N PHE A 105 5.65 10.36 8.27
CA PHE A 105 7.08 10.67 8.32
C PHE A 105 7.53 11.44 7.07
N THR A 106 7.17 10.97 5.87
CA THR A 106 7.57 11.65 4.62
C THR A 106 6.89 13.00 4.44
N ALA A 107 5.64 13.16 4.89
CA ALA A 107 4.95 14.45 4.89
C ALA A 107 5.58 15.44 5.91
N TYR A 108 5.97 14.94 7.09
CA TYR A 108 6.67 15.75 8.10
C TYR A 108 8.03 16.23 7.60
N GLU A 109 8.85 15.33 7.02
CA GLU A 109 10.16 15.69 6.46
C GLU A 109 10.04 16.73 5.33
N GLN A 110 9.04 16.60 4.45
CA GLN A 110 8.79 17.61 3.41
C GLN A 110 8.43 18.96 4.01
N THR A 111 7.62 19.00 5.07
CA THR A 111 7.23 20.25 5.74
C THR A 111 8.44 20.91 6.40
N VAL A 112 9.27 20.14 7.10
CA VAL A 112 10.50 20.66 7.72
C VAL A 112 11.50 21.15 6.68
N SER A 113 11.65 20.45 5.55
CA SER A 113 12.58 20.84 4.48
C SER A 113 12.12 22.09 3.72
N VAL A 114 10.80 22.24 3.48
CA VAL A 114 10.22 23.47 2.90
C VAL A 114 10.35 24.64 3.87
N CYS A 115 10.10 24.43 5.17
CA CYS A 115 10.31 25.47 6.19
C CYS A 115 11.80 25.84 6.32
N ALA A 116 12.72 24.89 6.25
CA ALA A 116 14.16 25.14 6.29
C ALA A 116 14.67 25.92 5.05
N LEU A 117 14.08 25.68 3.88
CA LEU A 117 14.35 26.47 2.67
C LEU A 117 13.71 27.86 2.69
N ALA A 118 12.57 28.02 3.38
CA ALA A 118 11.85 29.30 3.49
C ALA A 118 12.39 30.21 4.60
N TRP A 119 13.10 29.66 5.59
CA TRP A 119 13.62 30.38 6.77
C TRP A 119 15.10 30.07 7.06
N GLY A 120 15.86 29.61 6.07
CA GLY A 120 17.31 29.50 6.16
C GLY A 120 17.98 30.89 6.13
N PRO A 121 19.12 31.08 6.83
CA PRO A 121 19.80 32.37 6.93
C PRO A 121 20.35 32.88 5.59
#